data_AF-A0A0B2QX61-F1
#
_entry.id   AF-A0A0B2QX61-F1
#
_cell.length_a   1.000
_cell.length_b   1.000
_cell.length_c   1.000
_cell.angle_alpha   90.00
_cell.angle_beta   90.00
_cell.angle_gamma   90.00
#
_symmetry.space_group_name_H-M   'P 1'
#
loop_
_entity.id
_entity.type
_entity.pdbx_description
1 polymer ?
#
loop_
_entity_poly.entity_id
_entity_poly.type
_entity_poly.pdbx_seq_one_letter_code
_entity_poly.pdbx_strand_id
1 'polypeptide(L)'
;MLSLLQEAILINCSRGPVIDEAALVEHLKQNPMFRVGLDVFEEEPYMKPRLTELKNAIVVPHIASASNWTHEGMATLAALNVLGKIKGYPVWFDANRVEAFLKENARPPATCPSIVNAKALGNNILYT
;
A
#
# COMPACT_ATOMS: atom_id res chain seq x y z
N MET A 1 2.43 23.97 -11.36
CA MET A 1 2.19 24.41 -9.97
C MET A 1 1.02 23.63 -9.42
N LEU A 2 1.17 22.98 -8.25
CA LEU A 2 0.08 22.24 -7.61
C LEU A 2 -1.02 23.24 -7.17
N SER A 3 -2.29 22.95 -7.48
CA SER A 3 -3.44 23.79 -7.14
C SER A 3 -4.09 23.37 -5.82
N LEU A 4 -3.28 23.29 -4.76
CA LEU A 4 -3.70 22.84 -3.43
C LEU A 4 -4.00 24.03 -2.51
N LEU A 5 -4.79 23.79 -1.46
CA LEU A 5 -5.02 24.79 -0.40
C LEU A 5 -3.69 25.07 0.32
N GLN A 6 -3.45 26.34 0.66
CA GLN A 6 -2.18 26.78 1.25
C GLN A 6 -1.87 26.17 2.63
N GLU A 7 -2.90 25.76 3.39
CA GLU A 7 -2.76 25.19 4.74
C GLU A 7 -3.13 23.70 4.80
N ALA A 8 -3.18 23.02 3.64
CA ALA A 8 -3.49 21.60 3.61
C ALA A 8 -2.36 20.73 4.15
N ILE A 9 -2.74 19.53 4.60
CA ILE A 9 -1.83 18.42 4.89
C ILE A 9 -2.06 17.33 3.85
N LEU A 10 -1.03 17.05 3.06
CA LEU A 10 -1.03 15.97 2.07
C LEU A 10 -0.32 14.74 2.65
N ILE A 11 -0.92 13.56 2.53
CA ILE A 11 -0.32 12.30 2.98
C ILE A 11 -0.30 11.32 1.81
N ASN A 12 0.86 10.75 1.51
CA ASN A 12 0.98 9.68 0.51
C ASN A 12 1.75 8.48 1.07
N CYS A 13 1.00 7.40 1.35
CA CYS A 13 1.53 6.08 1.66
C CYS A 13 1.04 5.04 0.64
N SER A 14 0.76 5.49 -0.59
CA SER A 14 0.16 4.65 -1.63
C SER A 14 1.18 4.25 -2.70
N ARG A 15 1.44 5.12 -3.68
CA ARG A 15 2.45 4.94 -4.74
C ARG A 15 3.17 6.26 -4.99
N GLY A 16 4.47 6.19 -5.24
CA GLY A 16 5.30 7.36 -5.52
C GLY A 16 4.79 8.22 -6.68
N PRO A 17 4.60 7.63 -7.89
CA PRO A 17 4.21 8.38 -9.10
C PRO A 17 2.82 9.04 -9.10
N VAL A 18 2.11 9.04 -7.97
CA VAL A 18 0.82 9.73 -7.83
C VAL A 18 1.01 11.24 -7.69
N ILE A 19 2.19 11.69 -7.23
CA ILE A 19 2.51 13.10 -7.02
C ILE A 19 3.81 13.39 -7.76
N ASP A 20 3.82 14.44 -8.59
CA ASP A 20 5.06 15.02 -9.12
C ASP A 20 5.87 15.61 -7.95
N GLU A 21 6.93 14.92 -7.57
CA GLU A 21 7.69 15.22 -6.37
C GLU A 21 8.54 16.49 -6.56
N ALA A 22 8.98 16.78 -7.79
CA ALA A 22 9.67 18.02 -8.11
C ALA A 22 8.73 19.23 -7.95
N ALA A 23 7.49 19.13 -8.43
CA ALA A 23 6.47 20.17 -8.23
C ALA A 23 6.09 20.32 -6.75
N LEU A 24 6.07 19.22 -5.99
CA LEU A 24 5.82 19.23 -4.54
C LEU A 24 6.91 19.98 -3.77
N VAL A 25 8.19 19.72 -4.08
CA VAL A 25 9.33 20.43 -3.47
C VAL A 25 9.22 21.94 -3.68
N GLU A 26 8.89 22.38 -4.90
CA GLU A 26 8.71 23.81 -5.18
C GLU A 26 7.48 24.39 -4.47
N HIS A 27 6.39 23.63 -4.39
CA HIS A 27 5.18 24.06 -3.68
C HIS A 27 5.43 24.24 -2.17
N LEU A 28 6.13 23.30 -1.53
CA LEU A 28 6.48 23.36 -0.11
C LEU A 28 7.37 24.57 0.25
N LYS A 29 8.29 24.96 -0.65
CA LYS A 29 9.13 26.16 -0.48
C LYS A 29 8.32 27.44 -0.52
N GLN A 30 7.34 27.51 -1.41
CA GLN A 30 6.50 28.70 -1.62
C GLN A 30 5.39 28.83 -0.57
N ASN A 31 4.99 27.73 0.08
CA ASN A 31 3.85 27.68 1.00
C ASN A 31 4.27 27.11 2.37
N PRO A 32 4.78 27.95 3.30
CA PRO A 32 5.28 27.48 4.60
C PRO A 32 4.24 26.82 5.51
N MET A 33 2.95 27.07 5.27
CA MET A 33 1.84 26.49 6.03
C MET A 33 1.36 25.14 5.48
N PHE A 34 1.72 24.81 4.24
CA PHE A 34 1.40 23.52 3.64
C PHE A 34 2.32 22.46 4.23
N ARG A 35 1.78 21.26 4.52
CA ARG A 35 2.54 20.15 5.10
C ARG A 35 2.40 18.89 4.28
N VAL A 36 3.44 18.06 4.27
CA VAL A 36 3.39 16.75 3.62
C VAL A 36 3.94 15.63 4.52
N GLY A 37 3.31 14.46 4.44
CA GLY A 37 3.82 13.18 4.94
C GLY A 37 3.98 12.19 3.77
N LEU A 38 5.17 11.66 3.55
CA LEU A 38 5.46 10.72 2.46
C LEU A 38 6.09 9.45 2.99
N ASP A 39 5.58 8.30 2.54
CA ASP A 39 6.21 6.99 2.72
C ASP A 39 6.79 6.43 1.41
N VAL A 40 6.36 6.97 0.26
CA VAL A 40 6.70 6.47 -1.08
C VAL A 40 7.22 7.59 -1.96
N PHE A 41 8.13 7.26 -2.88
CA PHE A 41 8.80 8.23 -3.77
C PHE A 41 8.71 7.81 -5.24
N GLU A 42 8.81 8.75 -6.17
CA GLU A 42 8.74 8.44 -7.62
C GLU A 42 9.83 7.44 -8.05
N GLU A 43 11.04 7.55 -7.49
CA GLU A 43 12.23 6.81 -7.88
C GLU A 43 12.90 6.14 -6.67
N GLU A 44 12.21 5.22 -6.00
CA GLU A 44 12.75 4.53 -4.83
C GLU A 44 14.08 3.79 -5.12
N PRO A 45 15.06 3.85 -4.19
CA PRO A 45 15.01 4.41 -2.84
C PRO A 45 15.31 5.92 -2.75
N TYR A 46 15.40 6.61 -3.89
CA TYR A 46 15.81 8.00 -3.97
C TYR A 46 14.62 8.97 -3.88
N MET A 47 14.78 10.01 -3.08
CA MET A 47 13.91 11.19 -3.07
C MET A 47 14.47 12.25 -4.01
N LYS A 48 13.60 13.10 -4.54
CA LYS A 48 13.99 14.34 -5.20
C LYS A 48 14.82 15.21 -4.24
N PRO A 49 15.86 15.88 -4.74
CA PRO A 49 16.73 16.70 -3.92
C PRO A 49 15.95 17.74 -3.11
N ARG A 50 16.50 18.08 -1.94
CA ARG A 50 16.01 19.15 -1.04
C ARG A 50 14.72 18.82 -0.29
N LEU A 51 14.06 17.70 -0.54
CA LEU A 51 12.86 17.30 0.21
C LEU A 51 13.14 17.17 1.72
N THR A 52 14.32 16.65 2.09
CA THR A 52 14.78 16.51 3.49
C THR A 52 15.19 17.84 4.15
N GLU A 53 15.38 18.92 3.39
CA GLU A 53 15.70 20.25 3.92
C GLU A 53 14.44 21.00 4.39
N LEU A 54 13.25 20.54 3.99
CA LEU A 54 11.99 21.22 4.20
C LEU A 54 11.37 20.84 5.55
N LYS A 55 11.29 21.81 6.48
CA LYS A 55 10.74 21.62 7.84
C LYS A 55 9.24 21.26 7.87
N ASN A 56 8.54 21.47 6.75
CA ASN A 56 7.14 21.15 6.55
C ASN A 56 6.92 19.81 5.80
N ALA A 57 7.97 18.99 5.65
CA ALA A 57 7.88 17.63 5.13
C ALA A 57 8.30 16.61 6.20
N ILE A 58 7.53 15.53 6.32
CA ILE A 58 7.90 14.31 7.06
C ILE A 58 8.01 13.20 6.02
N VAL A 59 9.15 12.51 6.02
CA VAL A 59 9.43 11.42 5.07
C VAL A 59 9.88 10.19 5.82
N VAL A 60 9.38 9.03 5.40
CA VAL A 60 9.77 7.71 5.92
C VAL A 60 10.03 6.76 4.75
N PRO A 61 10.91 5.75 4.89
CA PRO A 61 11.44 5.01 3.74
C PRO A 61 10.61 3.75 3.42
N HIS A 62 9.40 3.90 2.89
CA HIS A 62 8.52 2.82 2.45
C HIS A 62 8.29 1.75 3.54
N ILE A 63 7.88 2.20 4.72
CA ILE A 63 7.68 1.39 5.92
C ILE A 63 6.21 1.26 6.33
N ALA A 64 5.25 1.69 5.52
CA ALA A 64 3.83 1.58 5.87
C ALA A 64 3.38 0.14 6.20
N SER A 65 4.00 -0.88 5.57
CA SER A 65 3.74 -2.29 5.88
C SER A 65 4.70 -2.90 6.90
N ALA A 66 5.73 -2.17 7.34
CA ALA A 66 6.84 -2.70 8.13
C ALA A 66 6.50 -2.84 9.63
N SER A 67 5.36 -3.48 9.93
CA SER A 67 4.98 -3.89 11.28
C SER A 67 5.14 -5.41 11.44
N ASN A 68 5.43 -5.87 12.66
CA ASN A 68 5.52 -7.30 12.95
C ASN A 68 4.22 -8.03 12.56
N TRP A 69 3.06 -7.46 12.92
CA TRP A 69 1.77 -8.07 12.65
C TRP A 69 1.48 -8.18 11.14
N THR A 70 1.80 -7.14 10.37
CA THR A 70 1.63 -7.16 8.91
C THR A 70 2.54 -8.21 8.27
N HIS A 71 3.81 -8.25 8.64
CA HIS A 71 4.77 -9.20 8.08
C HIS A 71 4.47 -10.65 8.48
N GLU A 72 4.06 -10.91 9.72
CA GLU A 72 3.61 -12.23 10.18
C GLU A 72 2.36 -12.70 9.41
N GLY A 73 1.38 -11.81 9.21
CA GLY A 73 0.19 -12.09 8.42
C GLY A 73 0.53 -12.41 6.96
N MET A 74 1.42 -11.63 6.33
CA MET A 74 1.91 -11.88 4.98
C MET A 74 2.65 -13.21 4.87
N ALA A 75 3.55 -13.52 5.80
CA ALA A 75 4.28 -14.79 5.83
C ALA A 75 3.35 -15.99 6.02
N THR A 76 2.38 -15.88 6.93
CA THR A 76 1.36 -16.89 7.17
C THR A 76 0.51 -17.11 5.92
N LEU A 77 0.07 -16.03 5.26
CA LEU A 77 -0.70 -16.11 4.02
C LEU A 77 0.08 -16.79 2.89
N ALA A 78 1.37 -16.50 2.76
CA ALA A 78 2.25 -17.12 1.78
C ALA A 78 2.41 -18.62 2.05
N ALA A 79 2.66 -19.01 3.30
CA ALA A 79 2.75 -20.42 3.70
C ALA A 79 1.45 -21.19 3.44
N LEU A 80 0.30 -20.58 3.75
CA LEU A 80 -1.02 -21.15 3.50
C LEU A 80 -1.34 -21.28 2.00
N ASN A 81 -0.85 -20.38 1.15
CA ASN A 81 -0.94 -20.51 -0.30
C ASN A 81 -0.21 -21.76 -0.82
N VAL A 82 1.02 -21.96 -0.36
CA VAL A 82 1.84 -23.13 -0.72
C VAL A 82 1.16 -24.42 -0.25
N LEU A 83 0.71 -24.46 1.00
CA LEU A 83 -0.03 -25.60 1.53
C LEU A 83 -1.31 -25.88 0.74
N GLY A 84 -2.06 -24.84 0.38
CA GLY A 84 -3.24 -24.94 -0.46
C GLY A 84 -2.92 -25.60 -1.80
N LYS A 85 -1.84 -25.17 -2.46
CA LYS A 85 -1.41 -25.76 -3.73
C LYS A 85 -1.02 -27.23 -3.58
N ILE A 86 -0.27 -27.59 -2.54
CA ILE A 86 0.11 -28.98 -2.25
C ILE A 86 -1.13 -29.86 -2.03
N LYS A 87 -2.18 -29.32 -1.38
CA LYS A 87 -3.47 -30.00 -1.17
C LYS A 87 -4.36 -30.06 -2.42
N GLY A 88 -3.93 -29.50 -3.55
CA GLY A 88 -4.67 -29.52 -4.81
C GLY A 88 -5.65 -28.36 -5.00
N TYR A 89 -5.62 -27.33 -4.15
CA TYR A 89 -6.44 -26.14 -4.37
C TYR A 89 -5.92 -25.35 -5.60
N PRO A 90 -6.82 -24.80 -6.44
CA PRO A 90 -6.44 -23.92 -7.54
C PRO A 90 -5.76 -22.64 -7.03
N VAL A 91 -4.75 -22.16 -7.74
CA VAL A 91 -4.01 -20.93 -7.42
C VAL A 91 -4.65 -19.75 -8.16
N TRP A 92 -4.70 -18.59 -7.51
CA TRP A 92 -5.02 -17.35 -8.19
C TRP A 92 -3.81 -16.90 -9.01
N PHE A 93 -3.87 -17.09 -10.33
CA PHE A 93 -2.73 -16.82 -11.23
C PHE A 93 -2.74 -15.41 -11.83
N ASP A 94 -3.87 -14.70 -11.74
CA ASP A 94 -4.07 -13.37 -12.32
C ASP A 94 -4.52 -12.40 -11.24
N ALA A 95 -3.58 -11.61 -10.72
CA ALA A 95 -3.86 -10.65 -9.65
C ALA A 95 -4.87 -9.55 -10.04
N ASN A 96 -5.12 -9.35 -11.35
CA ASN A 96 -6.06 -8.34 -11.84
C ASN A 96 -7.47 -8.90 -12.06
N ARG A 97 -7.64 -10.23 -12.11
CA ARG A 97 -8.97 -10.83 -12.07
C ARG A 97 -9.49 -10.79 -10.65
N VAL A 98 -10.48 -9.95 -10.40
CA VAL A 98 -11.14 -9.81 -9.10
C VAL A 98 -12.65 -10.04 -9.18
N GLU A 99 -13.17 -10.33 -10.37
CA GLU A 99 -14.61 -10.40 -10.66
C GLU A 99 -15.33 -11.43 -9.78
N ALA A 100 -14.64 -12.50 -9.40
CA ALA A 100 -15.15 -13.52 -8.50
C ALA A 100 -15.38 -13.02 -7.06
N PHE A 101 -14.80 -11.87 -6.69
CA PHE A 101 -14.90 -11.25 -5.35
C PHE A 101 -15.76 -9.98 -5.34
N LEU A 102 -16.15 -9.44 -6.50
CA LEU A 102 -16.94 -8.20 -6.58
C LEU A 102 -18.43 -8.41 -6.27
N LYS A 103 -18.92 -9.66 -6.31
CA LYS A 103 -20.30 -9.99 -5.95
C LYS A 103 -20.40 -10.18 -4.45
N GLU A 104 -21.01 -9.21 -3.78
CA GLU A 104 -21.14 -9.12 -2.31
C GLU A 104 -21.67 -10.41 -1.63
N ASN A 105 -22.48 -11.20 -2.35
CA ASN A 105 -23.07 -12.45 -1.85
C ASN A 105 -22.57 -13.71 -2.58
N ALA A 106 -21.57 -13.61 -3.46
CA ALA A 106 -21.01 -14.81 -4.09
C ALA A 106 -20.09 -15.54 -3.12
N ARG A 107 -20.20 -16.88 -3.10
CA ARG A 107 -19.22 -17.70 -2.38
C ARG A 107 -17.86 -17.51 -3.09
N PRO A 108 -16.79 -17.12 -2.37
CA PRO A 108 -15.50 -16.99 -2.99
C PRO A 108 -15.05 -18.35 -3.55
N PRO A 109 -14.32 -18.37 -4.67
CA PRO A 109 -13.80 -19.59 -5.25
C PRO A 109 -13.03 -20.41 -4.21
N ALA A 110 -13.19 -21.73 -4.24
CA ALA A 110 -12.42 -22.65 -3.42
C ALA A 110 -10.99 -22.74 -3.99
N THR A 111 -10.18 -21.73 -3.72
CA THR A 111 -8.80 -21.55 -4.20
C THR A 111 -7.84 -21.48 -3.02
N CYS A 112 -6.54 -21.42 -3.31
CA CYS A 112 -5.54 -21.09 -2.30
C CYS A 112 -5.96 -19.84 -1.52
N PRO A 113 -5.67 -19.77 -0.21
CA PRO A 113 -6.02 -18.63 0.62
C PRO A 113 -5.44 -17.32 0.08
N SER A 114 -6.13 -16.22 0.29
CA SER A 114 -5.75 -14.86 -0.13
C SER A 114 -6.41 -13.89 0.84
N ILE A 115 -6.00 -12.62 0.82
CA ILE A 115 -6.64 -11.59 1.66
C ILE A 115 -8.16 -11.50 1.42
N VAL A 116 -8.64 -11.82 0.21
CA VAL A 116 -10.06 -11.70 -0.18
C VAL A 116 -10.92 -12.93 0.15
N ASN A 117 -10.34 -14.10 0.41
CA ASN A 117 -11.09 -15.32 0.73
C ASN A 117 -10.67 -15.99 2.06
N ALA A 118 -9.65 -15.48 2.75
CA ALA A 118 -9.13 -16.04 4.02
C ALA A 118 -10.23 -16.31 5.04
N LYS A 119 -11.09 -15.30 5.28
CA LYS A 119 -12.22 -15.38 6.22
C LYS A 119 -13.22 -16.48 5.84
N ALA A 120 -13.56 -16.58 4.55
CA ALA A 120 -14.49 -17.58 4.05
C ALA A 120 -13.92 -19.01 4.10
N LEU A 121 -12.60 -19.15 4.12
CA LEU A 121 -11.90 -20.42 4.27
C LEU A 121 -11.66 -20.78 5.75
N GLY A 122 -12.16 -19.98 6.70
CA GLY A 122 -11.97 -20.20 8.14
C GLY A 122 -10.55 -19.89 8.63
N ASN A 123 -9.73 -19.21 7.82
CA ASN A 123 -8.40 -18.78 8.22
C ASN A 123 -8.47 -17.35 8.76
N ASN A 124 -8.23 -17.15 10.05
CA ASN A 124 -8.04 -15.83 10.67
C ASN A 124 -6.62 -15.32 10.39
N ILE A 125 -6.30 -15.08 9.11
CA ILE A 125 -4.98 -14.57 8.67
C ILE A 125 -4.93 -13.04 8.81
N LEU A 126 -6.06 -12.41 9.09
CA LEU A 126 -6.21 -10.97 9.27
C LEU A 126 -6.67 -10.74 10.71
N TYR A 127 -5.75 -10.30 11.56
CA TYR A 127 -6.10 -9.70 12.84
C TYR A 127 -6.56 -8.27 12.56
N THR A 128 -7.84 -8.12 12.23
CA THR A 128 -8.56 -6.84 12.27
C THR A 128 -9.61 -6.91 13.35
#